data_AF-A0A9X0C9H1-F1
#
_entry.id   AF-A0A9X0C9H1-F1
#
_cell.length_a   1.000
_cell.length_b   1.000
_cell.length_c   1.000
_cell.angle_alpha   90.00
_cell.angle_beta   90.00
_cell.angle_gamma   90.00
#
_symmetry.space_group_name_H-M   'P 1'
#
loop_
_entity.id
_entity.type
_entity.pdbx_description
1 polymer ?
#
loop_
_entity_poly.entity_id
_entity_poly.type
_entity_poly.pdbx_seq_one_letter_code
_entity_poly.pdbx_strand_id
1 'polypeptide(L)'
;MDIYARVRSSITSWKHDTPLPTDLPADPKFQSWHQFDPNSQKWDLLSANENAEPPRADEPSSDLVLLTWNIDALSERIQERVTEILTFITHLDSKVDVIFLQEVSQRGLRLILSDERIRTSWFSSEHENSPTRHSFTTMTLVSKTRFARPGSETSRFALGPVWRVAFPSHFGRNVLFCDLFVPSPTDASSTTRVRLANVHLDSLPIKPSHRPRQLSIVSSFLRSVGCGMVAGDFNPVLDEDAVLIESNGLTDAWLALRPEESGYTWGADGKQRFPPNRMDRIALLGLKARGIEILEARQVGELDGQQNLQSETNIPESQETEPTAIPWSDHHALLCSFALEG
;
A
#
# COMPACT_ATOMS: atom_id res chain seq x y z
N MET A 1 -4.55 29.85 13.78
CA MET A 1 -3.57 28.74 13.71
C MET A 1 -2.77 28.74 14.99
N ASP A 2 -2.65 27.60 15.66
CA ASP A 2 -1.97 27.47 16.95
C ASP A 2 -0.44 27.48 16.78
N ILE A 3 0.23 28.46 17.39
CA ILE A 3 1.69 28.61 17.36
C ILE A 3 2.37 27.36 17.95
N TYR A 4 1.76 26.74 18.96
CA TYR A 4 2.31 25.53 19.59
C TYR A 4 2.32 24.33 18.63
N ALA A 5 1.28 24.18 17.82
CA ALA A 5 1.21 23.12 16.81
C ALA A 5 2.32 23.27 15.75
N ARG A 6 2.62 24.51 15.32
CA ARG A 6 3.68 24.80 14.36
C ARG A 6 5.07 24.50 14.91
N VAL A 7 5.36 24.93 16.13
CA VAL A 7 6.64 24.67 16.80
C VAL A 7 6.82 23.17 16.98
N ARG A 8 5.78 22.44 17.41
CA ARG A 8 5.82 20.98 17.55
C ARG A 8 6.09 20.28 16.21
N SER A 9 5.37 20.64 15.14
CA SER A 9 5.61 20.09 13.80
C SER A 9 7.05 20.33 13.34
N SER A 10 7.60 21.53 13.58
CA SER A 10 8.97 21.88 13.22
C SER A 10 10.01 21.05 14.00
N ILE A 11 9.83 20.88 15.31
CA ILE A 11 10.71 20.05 16.14
C ILE A 11 10.65 18.59 15.71
N THR A 12 9.45 18.06 15.44
CA THR A 12 9.28 16.68 14.96
C THR A 12 9.90 16.49 13.58
N SER A 13 9.70 17.45 12.67
CA SER A 13 10.29 17.46 11.33
C SER A 13 11.82 17.41 11.40
N TRP A 14 12.42 18.27 12.23
CA TRP A 14 13.87 18.30 12.46
C TRP A 14 14.39 17.00 13.08
N LYS A 15 13.72 16.49 14.12
CA LYS A 15 14.13 15.27 14.83
C LYS A 15 14.19 14.04 13.92
N HIS A 16 13.31 13.95 12.94
CA HIS A 16 13.18 12.81 12.05
C HIS A 16 13.75 13.07 10.65
N ASP A 17 14.41 14.22 10.43
CA ASP A 17 14.84 14.68 9.11
C ASP A 17 13.76 14.44 8.03
N THR A 18 12.54 14.88 8.33
CA THR A 18 11.35 14.60 7.53
C THR A 18 10.59 15.90 7.32
N PRO A 19 10.52 16.44 6.10
CA PRO A 19 9.69 17.63 5.84
C PRO A 19 8.22 17.35 6.16
N LEU A 20 7.60 18.22 6.97
CA LEU A 20 6.21 18.12 7.38
C LEU A 20 5.48 19.43 7.05
N PRO A 21 4.16 19.39 6.76
CA PRO A 21 3.39 20.62 6.56
C PRO A 21 3.38 21.49 7.83
N THR A 22 3.55 22.80 7.64
CA THR A 22 3.65 23.79 8.72
C THR A 22 2.33 24.54 8.97
N ASP A 23 1.38 24.40 8.07
CA ASP A 23 0.07 25.05 8.07
C ASP A 23 -1.07 24.13 8.53
N LEU A 24 -0.78 22.85 8.75
CA LEU A 24 -1.77 21.84 9.10
C LEU A 24 -1.54 21.32 10.54
N PRO A 25 -2.56 21.38 11.43
CA PRO A 25 -2.47 20.76 12.74
C PRO A 25 -2.58 19.24 12.59
N ALA A 26 -1.44 18.57 12.42
CA ALA A 26 -1.30 17.11 12.46
C ALA A 26 -0.42 16.70 13.64
N ASP A 27 -0.65 15.47 14.13
CA ASP A 27 0.18 14.83 15.14
C ASP A 27 0.80 13.54 14.55
N PRO A 28 1.86 13.67 13.73
CA PRO A 28 2.50 12.51 13.12
C PRO A 28 3.10 11.59 14.18
N LYS A 29 2.77 10.31 14.09
CA LYS A 29 3.28 9.25 14.97
C LYS A 29 4.28 8.41 14.20
N PHE A 30 5.55 8.75 14.35
CA PHE A 30 6.66 8.00 13.76
C PHE A 30 6.76 6.61 14.39
N GLN A 31 6.98 5.63 13.53
CA GLN A 31 7.21 4.23 13.88
C GLN A 31 8.47 3.73 13.14
N SER A 32 8.89 2.52 13.44
CA SER A 32 10.07 1.92 12.82
C SER A 32 9.67 0.99 11.68
N TRP A 33 10.58 0.82 10.72
CA TRP A 33 10.58 -0.35 9.85
C TRP A 33 11.02 -1.57 10.65
N HIS A 34 10.58 -2.75 10.21
CA HIS A 34 10.93 -4.03 10.77
C HIS A 34 11.49 -4.95 9.69
N GLN A 35 12.40 -5.83 10.10
CA GLN A 35 12.88 -6.94 9.27
C GLN A 35 12.84 -8.22 10.10
N PHE A 36 12.55 -9.34 9.45
CA PHE A 36 12.66 -10.63 10.11
C PHE A 36 14.12 -11.02 10.32
N ASP A 37 14.50 -11.34 11.56
CA ASP A 37 15.78 -11.97 11.89
C ASP A 37 15.60 -13.49 11.98
N PRO A 38 16.23 -14.27 11.09
CA PRO A 38 16.14 -15.72 11.13
C PRO A 38 16.77 -16.33 12.38
N ASN A 39 17.68 -15.63 13.08
CA ASN A 39 18.30 -16.15 14.30
C ASN A 39 17.34 -16.03 15.49
N SER A 40 16.75 -14.86 15.68
CA SER A 40 15.78 -14.61 16.77
C SER A 40 14.38 -15.17 16.46
N GLN A 41 14.10 -15.50 15.19
CA GLN A 41 12.80 -15.91 14.67
C GLN A 41 11.70 -14.87 14.94
N LYS A 42 12.05 -13.59 14.87
CA LYS A 42 11.17 -12.46 15.17
C LYS A 42 11.37 -11.32 14.19
N TRP A 43 10.35 -10.46 14.08
CA TRP A 43 10.50 -9.17 13.43
C TRP A 43 11.16 -8.17 14.37
N ASP A 44 12.39 -7.81 14.04
CA ASP A 44 13.19 -6.87 14.82
C ASP A 44 13.14 -5.48 14.19
N LEU A 45 13.32 -4.46 15.04
CA LEU A 45 13.42 -3.07 14.60
C LEU A 45 14.59 -2.92 13.64
N LEU A 46 14.35 -2.27 12.52
CA LEU A 46 15.39 -1.92 11.57
C LEU A 46 16.27 -0.83 12.19
N SER A 47 17.43 -1.23 12.70
CA SER A 47 18.46 -0.29 13.16
C SER A 47 19.27 0.21 11.97
N ALA A 48 19.81 1.43 12.09
CA ALA A 48 20.71 2.02 11.10
C ALA A 48 22.12 1.37 11.11
N ASN A 49 22.36 0.35 11.95
CA ASN A 49 23.71 -0.20 12.11
C ASN A 49 24.09 -1.16 10.97
N GLU A 50 25.30 -0.91 10.48
CA GLU A 50 26.04 -1.61 9.44
C GLU A 50 26.24 -3.09 9.81
N ASN A 51 26.18 -3.96 8.79
CA ASN A 51 26.68 -5.35 8.71
C ASN A 51 25.73 -6.26 7.90
N ALA A 52 25.32 -5.85 6.70
CA ALA A 52 24.83 -6.80 5.71
C ALA A 52 25.59 -6.61 4.41
N GLU A 53 26.26 -7.67 3.95
CA GLU A 53 26.85 -7.70 2.61
C GLU A 53 25.75 -7.75 1.54
N PRO A 54 25.86 -6.94 0.48
CA PRO A 54 24.85 -6.90 -0.57
C PRO A 54 25.06 -7.99 -1.63
N PRO A 55 24.00 -8.52 -2.25
CA PRO A 55 24.11 -9.11 -3.57
C PRO A 55 24.40 -8.00 -4.60
N ARG A 56 25.31 -8.26 -5.54
CA ARG A 56 25.51 -7.41 -6.72
C ARG A 56 24.25 -7.48 -7.58
N ALA A 57 23.68 -6.34 -7.95
CA ALA A 57 22.65 -6.25 -8.96
C ALA A 57 23.08 -5.27 -10.06
N ASP A 58 22.79 -5.63 -11.31
CA ASP A 58 22.83 -4.73 -12.48
C ASP A 58 22.05 -3.45 -12.19
N GLU A 59 22.37 -2.35 -12.88
CA GLU A 59 21.66 -1.07 -12.67
C GLU A 59 20.14 -1.28 -12.75
N PRO A 60 19.42 -1.15 -11.62
CA PRO A 60 17.99 -1.38 -11.61
C PRO A 60 17.31 -0.34 -12.50
N SER A 61 16.30 -0.75 -13.28
CA SER A 61 15.40 0.20 -13.98
C SER A 61 15.01 1.34 -13.05
N SER A 62 15.01 2.59 -13.49
CA SER A 62 14.60 3.74 -12.66
C SER A 62 13.17 3.63 -12.14
N ASP A 63 12.34 2.88 -12.84
CA ASP A 63 10.92 2.73 -12.53
C ASP A 63 10.73 1.87 -11.29
N LEU A 64 9.70 2.21 -10.52
CA LEU A 64 9.24 1.48 -9.35
C LEU A 64 7.85 0.91 -9.60
N VAL A 65 7.54 -0.21 -8.98
CA VAL A 65 6.24 -0.86 -9.06
C VAL A 65 5.57 -0.91 -7.70
N LEU A 66 4.37 -0.31 -7.60
CA LEU A 66 3.51 -0.35 -6.42
C LEU A 66 2.28 -1.22 -6.68
N LEU A 67 2.03 -2.16 -5.76
CA LEU A 67 0.76 -2.88 -5.65
C LEU A 67 -0.05 -2.31 -4.48
N THR A 68 -1.33 -2.04 -4.68
CA THR A 68 -2.26 -1.72 -3.57
C THR A 68 -3.46 -2.66 -3.57
N TRP A 69 -3.87 -3.12 -2.39
CA TRP A 69 -4.99 -4.06 -2.24
C TRP A 69 -5.67 -3.95 -0.88
N ASN A 70 -6.97 -3.67 -0.87
CA ASN A 70 -7.83 -3.94 0.28
C ASN A 70 -8.06 -5.45 0.38
N ILE A 71 -7.65 -6.08 1.48
CA ILE A 71 -7.70 -7.54 1.64
C ILE A 71 -8.89 -8.02 2.49
N ASP A 72 -9.88 -7.16 2.72
CA ASP A 72 -11.15 -7.46 3.41
C ASP A 72 -10.96 -8.24 4.72
N ALA A 73 -10.77 -7.48 5.80
CA ALA A 73 -10.45 -7.97 7.13
C ALA A 73 -11.52 -8.90 7.70
N LEU A 74 -12.76 -8.70 7.26
CA LEU A 74 -13.96 -9.18 7.94
C LEU A 74 -14.50 -10.47 7.31
N SER A 75 -14.11 -10.77 6.08
CA SER A 75 -14.45 -12.03 5.43
C SER A 75 -13.83 -13.27 6.08
N GLU A 76 -14.53 -14.38 5.94
CA GLU A 76 -14.14 -15.69 6.45
C GLU A 76 -12.90 -16.24 5.72
N ARG A 77 -12.37 -17.39 6.19
CA ARG A 77 -11.24 -18.11 5.55
C ARG A 77 -10.00 -17.25 5.31
N ILE A 78 -9.72 -16.32 6.23
CA ILE A 78 -8.60 -15.39 6.15
C ILE A 78 -7.24 -16.08 5.94
N GLN A 79 -7.07 -17.31 6.43
CA GLN A 79 -5.82 -18.05 6.25
C GLN A 79 -5.61 -18.44 4.80
N GLU A 80 -6.61 -19.05 4.18
CA GLU A 80 -6.55 -19.45 2.78
C GLU A 80 -6.46 -18.23 1.87
N ARG A 81 -7.31 -17.21 2.11
CA ARG A 81 -7.31 -15.96 1.33
C ARG A 81 -5.96 -15.25 1.35
N VAL A 82 -5.37 -15.05 2.53
CA VAL A 82 -4.04 -14.41 2.65
C VAL A 82 -2.97 -15.25 1.97
N THR A 83 -2.99 -16.58 2.14
CA THR A 83 -2.01 -17.47 1.50
C THR A 83 -2.05 -17.33 -0.02
N GLU A 84 -3.25 -17.31 -0.59
CA GLU A 84 -3.46 -17.18 -2.04
C GLU A 84 -3.06 -15.79 -2.56
N ILE A 85 -3.41 -14.72 -1.83
CA ILE A 85 -2.97 -13.36 -2.15
C ILE A 85 -1.44 -13.29 -2.22
N LEU A 86 -0.75 -13.81 -1.19
CA LEU A 86 0.70 -13.78 -1.14
C LEU A 86 1.32 -14.66 -2.25
N THR A 87 0.74 -15.82 -2.51
CA THR A 87 1.13 -16.67 -3.64
C THR A 87 1.00 -15.94 -4.95
N PHE A 88 -0.14 -15.35 -5.23
CA PHE A 88 -0.38 -14.58 -6.43
C PHE A 88 0.65 -13.45 -6.60
N ILE A 89 0.86 -12.61 -5.58
CA ILE A 89 1.83 -11.51 -5.61
C ILE A 89 3.24 -12.01 -5.93
N THR A 90 3.65 -13.13 -5.33
CA THR A 90 5.01 -13.69 -5.54
C THR A 90 5.23 -14.34 -6.91
N HIS A 91 4.15 -14.64 -7.64
CA HIS A 91 4.20 -15.18 -9.00
C HIS A 91 4.00 -14.12 -10.08
N LEU A 92 3.82 -12.86 -9.73
CA LEU A 92 3.75 -11.79 -10.72
C LEU A 92 5.08 -11.67 -11.47
N ASP A 93 5.01 -11.57 -12.80
CA ASP A 93 6.18 -11.33 -13.65
C ASP A 93 6.85 -9.98 -13.32
N SER A 94 6.03 -9.00 -12.96
CA SER A 94 6.47 -7.69 -12.49
C SER A 94 7.09 -7.80 -11.10
N LYS A 95 8.34 -7.35 -10.96
CA LYS A 95 8.98 -7.21 -9.64
C LYS A 95 8.33 -6.08 -8.86
N VAL A 96 7.40 -6.42 -7.97
CA VAL A 96 6.76 -5.47 -7.07
C VAL A 96 7.79 -4.93 -6.07
N ASP A 97 7.90 -3.60 -5.98
CA ASP A 97 8.85 -2.94 -5.10
C ASP A 97 8.20 -2.51 -3.78
N VAL A 98 6.92 -2.13 -3.83
CA VAL A 98 6.15 -1.65 -2.68
C VAL A 98 4.75 -2.28 -2.70
N ILE A 99 4.28 -2.76 -1.55
CA ILE A 99 2.92 -3.26 -1.37
C ILE A 99 2.20 -2.45 -0.31
N PHE A 100 1.02 -1.94 -0.66
CA PHE A 100 0.07 -1.33 0.24
C PHE A 100 -1.09 -2.27 0.49
N LEU A 101 -1.29 -2.66 1.74
CA LEU A 101 -2.47 -3.42 2.14
C LEU A 101 -3.39 -2.56 3.01
N GLN A 102 -4.69 -2.65 2.76
CA GLN A 102 -5.74 -2.11 3.60
C GLN A 102 -6.56 -3.25 4.21
N GLU A 103 -7.28 -2.97 5.30
CA GLU A 103 -8.06 -3.97 6.05
C GLU A 103 -7.26 -5.22 6.44
N VAL A 104 -6.05 -5.02 6.96
CA VAL A 104 -5.28 -6.12 7.54
C VAL A 104 -5.76 -6.37 8.96
N SER A 105 -6.55 -7.43 9.17
CA SER A 105 -6.96 -7.86 10.52
C SER A 105 -5.77 -8.34 11.36
N GLN A 106 -5.93 -8.48 12.68
CA GLN A 106 -4.83 -8.95 13.53
C GLN A 106 -4.37 -10.36 13.14
N ARG A 107 -5.31 -11.23 12.74
CA ARG A 107 -5.01 -12.57 12.25
C ARG A 107 -4.31 -12.50 10.89
N GLY A 108 -4.82 -11.68 9.96
CA GLY A 108 -4.18 -11.45 8.66
C GLY A 108 -2.74 -10.95 8.79
N LEU A 109 -2.49 -10.00 9.68
CA LEU A 109 -1.16 -9.47 9.96
C LEU A 109 -0.18 -10.56 10.40
N ARG A 110 -0.59 -11.42 11.34
CA ARG A 110 0.23 -12.54 11.81
C ARG A 110 0.53 -13.54 10.69
N LEU A 111 -0.47 -13.85 9.86
CA LEU A 111 -0.31 -14.75 8.71
C LEU A 111 0.69 -14.18 7.70
N ILE A 112 0.52 -12.93 7.29
CA ILE A 112 1.41 -12.23 6.36
C ILE A 112 2.85 -12.23 6.89
N LEU A 113 3.04 -11.84 8.15
CA LEU A 113 4.37 -11.76 8.77
C LEU A 113 4.97 -13.13 9.13
N SER A 114 4.17 -14.20 9.08
CA SER A 114 4.64 -15.58 9.24
C SER A 114 5.09 -16.23 7.93
N ASP A 115 4.65 -15.70 6.79
CA ASP A 115 4.97 -16.23 5.46
C ASP A 115 6.47 -16.08 5.17
N GLU A 116 7.12 -17.17 4.76
CA GLU A 116 8.56 -17.21 4.49
C GLU A 116 8.96 -16.25 3.37
N ARG A 117 8.12 -16.08 2.34
CA ARG A 117 8.39 -15.19 1.20
C ARG A 117 8.40 -13.74 1.65
N ILE A 118 7.52 -13.38 2.60
CA ILE A 118 7.50 -12.06 3.23
C ILE A 118 8.73 -11.85 4.12
N ARG A 119 9.01 -12.80 5.02
CA ARG A 119 10.14 -12.72 5.95
C ARG A 119 11.48 -12.56 5.25
N THR A 120 11.68 -13.30 4.16
CA THR A 120 12.93 -13.29 3.39
C THR A 120 13.09 -11.99 2.61
N SER A 121 12.04 -11.54 1.91
CA SER A 121 12.18 -10.55 0.83
C SER A 121 11.67 -9.14 1.15
N TRP A 122 11.02 -8.91 2.29
CA TRP A 122 10.33 -7.64 2.56
C TRP A 122 10.67 -7.01 3.90
N PHE A 123 10.85 -5.68 3.90
CA PHE A 123 10.73 -4.85 5.09
C PHE A 123 9.25 -4.59 5.37
N SER A 124 8.90 -4.42 6.64
CA SER A 124 7.51 -4.22 7.06
C SER A 124 7.35 -2.97 7.93
N SER A 125 6.30 -2.19 7.68
CA SER A 125 5.90 -1.08 8.56
C SER A 125 5.38 -1.60 9.90
N GLU A 126 4.88 -2.83 9.94
CA GLU A 126 4.25 -3.46 11.11
C GLU A 126 5.07 -4.66 11.61
N HIS A 127 4.80 -5.09 12.85
CA HIS A 127 5.28 -6.36 13.41
C HIS A 127 4.07 -7.18 13.93
N GLU A 128 4.26 -8.44 14.35
CA GLU A 128 3.11 -9.34 14.61
C GLU A 128 2.18 -8.89 15.74
N ASN A 129 2.70 -8.04 16.62
CA ASN A 129 2.01 -7.45 17.77
C ASN A 129 1.64 -5.98 17.57
N SER A 130 1.83 -5.43 16.36
CA SER A 130 1.33 -4.11 16.02
C SER A 130 -0.18 -4.06 16.30
N PRO A 131 -0.66 -3.03 17.01
CA PRO A 131 -2.06 -2.92 17.35
C PRO A 131 -2.89 -2.62 16.10
N THR A 132 -3.89 -3.46 15.84
CA THR A 132 -4.96 -3.12 14.89
C THR A 132 -5.94 -2.15 15.53
N ARG A 133 -6.39 -1.14 14.78
CA ARG A 133 -7.37 -0.16 15.26
C ARG A 133 -8.74 -0.56 14.74
N HIS A 134 -9.73 -0.70 15.62
CA HIS A 134 -11.11 -1.00 15.18
C HIS A 134 -11.18 -2.22 14.23
N SER A 135 -10.51 -3.32 14.63
CA SER A 135 -10.48 -4.64 13.96
C SER A 135 -9.48 -4.84 12.81
N PHE A 136 -8.88 -3.78 12.25
CA PHE A 136 -7.87 -3.92 11.19
C PHE A 136 -6.87 -2.75 11.15
N THR A 137 -5.88 -2.80 10.25
CA THR A 137 -4.95 -1.70 10.00
C THR A 137 -4.58 -1.62 8.51
N THR A 138 -3.85 -0.58 8.14
CA THR A 138 -3.10 -0.54 6.88
C THR A 138 -1.68 -1.02 7.11
N MET A 139 -1.04 -1.59 6.10
CA MET A 139 0.33 -2.10 6.19
C MET A 139 1.09 -1.75 4.91
N THR A 140 2.37 -1.42 5.04
CA THR A 140 3.26 -1.23 3.89
C THR A 140 4.41 -2.22 3.97
N LEU A 141 4.65 -2.92 2.86
CA LEU A 141 5.84 -3.75 2.66
C LEU A 141 6.73 -3.11 1.59
N VAL A 142 8.04 -3.16 1.79
CA VAL A 142 9.04 -2.65 0.82
C VAL A 142 10.08 -3.73 0.52
N SER A 143 10.36 -3.95 -0.76
CA SER A 143 11.26 -5.00 -1.24
C SER A 143 12.71 -4.78 -0.78
N LYS A 144 13.29 -5.79 -0.13
CA LYS A 144 14.72 -5.80 0.29
C LYS A 144 15.67 -5.95 -0.90
N THR A 145 15.18 -6.46 -2.03
CA THR A 145 16.00 -6.60 -3.25
C THR A 145 16.19 -5.25 -3.94
N ARG A 146 15.23 -4.34 -3.76
CA ARG A 146 15.25 -3.02 -4.37
C ARG A 146 15.81 -1.96 -3.43
N PHE A 147 15.40 -1.96 -2.17
CA PHE A 147 15.75 -0.93 -1.19
C PHE A 147 16.72 -1.48 -0.15
N ALA A 148 17.69 -0.65 0.22
CA ALA A 148 18.56 -0.92 1.36
C ALA A 148 18.04 -0.26 2.64
N ARG A 149 18.65 -0.65 3.76
CA ARG A 149 18.41 -0.06 5.07
C ARG A 149 18.76 1.44 5.06
N PRO A 150 18.12 2.25 5.92
CA PRO A 150 18.52 3.65 6.10
C PRO A 150 20.02 3.75 6.42
N GLY A 151 20.74 4.63 5.73
CA GLY A 151 22.18 4.85 5.95
C GLY A 151 23.11 3.86 5.24
N SER A 152 22.58 2.90 4.48
CA SER A 152 23.42 1.99 3.69
C SER A 152 24.07 2.71 2.51
N GLU A 153 25.41 2.70 2.45
CA GLU A 153 26.17 3.28 1.33
C GLU A 153 26.17 2.41 0.05
N THR A 154 25.61 1.20 0.13
CA THR A 154 25.74 0.19 -0.93
C THR A 154 24.60 0.18 -1.94
N SER A 155 23.49 0.87 -1.66
CA SER A 155 22.38 1.06 -2.60
C SER A 155 21.98 2.52 -2.68
N ARG A 156 21.73 3.00 -3.91
CA ARG A 156 21.16 4.33 -4.14
C ARG A 156 19.65 4.39 -3.85
N PHE A 157 19.00 3.23 -3.68
CA PHE A 157 17.62 3.12 -3.21
C PHE A 157 17.63 2.82 -1.71
N ALA A 158 17.05 3.70 -0.91
CA ALA A 158 17.05 3.56 0.55
C ALA A 158 15.69 3.81 1.17
N LEU A 159 15.41 3.13 2.27
CA LEU A 159 14.25 3.42 3.12
C LEU A 159 14.42 4.75 3.83
N GLY A 160 13.35 5.54 3.85
CA GLY A 160 13.18 6.69 4.73
C GLY A 160 12.25 6.40 5.91
N PRO A 161 11.87 7.43 6.68
CA PRO A 161 11.00 7.28 7.83
C PRO A 161 9.61 6.73 7.48
N VAL A 162 8.95 6.11 8.45
CA VAL A 162 7.56 5.62 8.36
C VAL A 162 6.76 6.14 9.54
N TRP A 163 5.55 6.65 9.29
CA TRP A 163 4.72 7.27 10.34
C TRP A 163 3.24 7.27 9.98
N ARG A 164 2.40 7.47 10.99
CA ARG A 164 0.95 7.60 10.81
C ARG A 164 0.45 9.00 11.13
N VAL A 165 -0.59 9.43 10.45
CA VAL A 165 -1.37 10.62 10.79
C VAL A 165 -2.84 10.24 10.90
N ALA A 166 -3.42 10.45 12.08
CA ALA A 166 -4.84 10.21 12.30
C ALA A 166 -5.67 11.23 11.52
N PHE A 167 -6.77 10.77 10.94
CA PHE A 167 -7.70 11.63 10.23
C PHE A 167 -8.83 12.13 11.14
N PRO A 168 -9.46 13.28 10.81
CA PRO A 168 -10.86 13.46 11.15
C PRO A 168 -11.67 12.37 10.44
N SER A 169 -12.39 11.55 11.18
CA SER A 169 -12.95 10.30 10.66
C SER A 169 -14.10 9.79 11.54
N HIS A 170 -15.13 9.24 10.90
CA HIS A 170 -16.21 8.49 11.56
C HIS A 170 -15.78 7.07 11.97
N PHE A 171 -14.70 6.54 11.37
CA PHE A 171 -14.24 5.16 11.53
C PHE A 171 -12.84 5.05 12.15
N GLY A 172 -12.30 6.15 12.69
CA GLY A 172 -10.96 6.17 13.27
C GLY A 172 -9.82 5.92 12.25
N ARG A 173 -10.05 6.30 10.98
CA ARG A 173 -9.10 6.13 9.87
C ARG A 173 -7.82 6.96 10.09
N ASN A 174 -6.76 6.52 9.44
CA ASN A 174 -5.47 7.22 9.39
C ASN A 174 -4.80 6.96 8.05
N VAL A 175 -3.76 7.72 7.75
CA VAL A 175 -2.83 7.46 6.65
C VAL A 175 -1.51 6.94 7.21
N LEU A 176 -0.98 5.91 6.57
CA LEU A 176 0.38 5.41 6.80
C LEU A 176 1.29 5.97 5.72
N PHE A 177 2.18 6.87 6.13
CA PHE A 177 3.19 7.43 5.25
C PHE A 177 4.50 6.67 5.38
N CYS A 178 5.22 6.59 4.28
CA CYS A 178 6.65 6.39 4.31
C CYS A 178 7.36 7.25 3.27
N ASP A 179 8.61 7.56 3.54
CA ASP A 179 9.51 8.13 2.54
C ASP A 179 10.41 7.02 1.97
N LEU A 180 10.68 7.10 0.68
CA LEU A 180 11.71 6.33 -0.02
C LEU A 180 12.70 7.31 -0.65
N PHE A 181 13.97 6.93 -0.68
CA PHE A 181 14.99 7.67 -1.41
C PHE A 181 15.34 6.89 -2.66
N VAL A 182 15.22 7.55 -3.81
CA VAL A 182 15.45 6.96 -5.13
C VAL A 182 16.53 7.76 -5.86
N PRO A 183 17.35 7.17 -6.74
CA PRO A 183 18.34 7.91 -7.52
C PRO A 183 17.68 9.03 -8.33
N SER A 184 18.29 10.22 -8.32
CA SER A 184 17.81 11.33 -9.14
C SER A 184 18.11 11.07 -10.63
N PRO A 185 17.18 11.36 -11.56
CA PRO A 185 17.42 11.22 -13.00
C PRO A 185 18.39 12.28 -13.51
N THR A 186 18.41 13.46 -12.88
CA THR A 186 19.18 14.63 -13.31
C THR A 186 20.57 14.70 -12.72
N ASP A 187 20.82 13.98 -11.61
CA ASP A 187 22.10 13.97 -10.92
C ASP A 187 22.36 12.59 -10.31
N ALA A 188 23.27 11.85 -10.93
CA ALA A 188 23.60 10.48 -10.54
C ALA A 188 24.16 10.37 -9.10
N SER A 189 24.63 11.48 -8.52
CA SER A 189 25.20 11.53 -7.18
C SER A 189 24.18 11.87 -6.08
N SER A 190 22.96 12.27 -6.43
CA SER A 190 21.91 12.60 -5.47
C SER A 190 20.72 11.65 -5.52
N THR A 191 19.97 11.65 -4.42
CA THR A 191 18.71 10.93 -4.30
C THR A 191 17.55 11.91 -4.13
N THR A 192 16.40 11.55 -4.68
CA THR A 192 15.14 12.25 -4.49
C THR A 192 14.31 11.54 -3.44
N ARG A 193 13.73 12.31 -2.52
CA ARG A 193 12.76 11.80 -1.55
C ARG A 193 11.39 11.68 -2.21
N VAL A 194 10.85 10.47 -2.25
CA VAL A 194 9.50 10.16 -2.73
C VAL A 194 8.65 9.75 -1.54
N ARG A 195 7.59 10.52 -1.27
CA ARG A 195 6.65 10.21 -0.18
C ARG A 195 5.50 9.36 -0.67
N LEU A 196 5.29 8.22 -0.04
CA LEU A 196 4.16 7.35 -0.33
C LEU A 196 3.15 7.39 0.82
N ALA A 197 1.86 7.31 0.50
CA ALA A 197 0.76 7.37 1.46
C ALA A 197 -0.24 6.24 1.24
N ASN A 198 -0.25 5.25 2.14
CA ASN A 198 -1.24 4.18 2.14
C ASN A 198 -2.50 4.62 2.91
N VAL A 199 -3.63 4.66 2.22
CA VAL A 199 -4.91 5.14 2.77
C VAL A 199 -6.00 4.09 2.71
N HIS A 200 -6.87 4.14 3.71
CA HIS A 200 -8.23 3.63 3.64
C HIS A 200 -9.12 4.76 4.16
N LEU A 201 -9.79 5.49 3.26
CA LEU A 201 -10.59 6.67 3.61
C LEU A 201 -11.93 6.29 4.27
N ASP A 202 -12.67 7.26 4.81
CA ASP A 202 -13.95 6.98 5.45
C ASP A 202 -14.91 6.25 4.51
N SER A 203 -15.49 5.17 5.01
CA SER A 203 -16.48 4.35 4.28
C SER A 203 -17.88 4.97 4.37
N LEU A 204 -18.83 4.41 3.61
CA LEU A 204 -20.25 4.78 3.61
C LEU A 204 -20.56 6.24 3.19
N PRO A 205 -21.79 6.51 2.70
CA PRO A 205 -22.22 7.85 2.30
C PRO A 205 -22.71 8.69 3.49
N ILE A 206 -21.88 8.84 4.54
CA ILE A 206 -22.22 9.63 5.74
C ILE A 206 -22.00 11.12 5.46
N LYS A 207 -22.96 11.97 5.86
CA LYS A 207 -22.88 13.44 5.73
C LYS A 207 -22.77 14.12 7.11
N PRO A 208 -21.85 15.08 7.29
CA PRO A 208 -20.85 15.53 6.32
C PRO A 208 -19.75 14.48 6.07
N SER A 209 -19.27 14.38 4.83
CA SER A 209 -18.15 13.51 4.47
C SER A 209 -16.84 14.07 5.02
N HIS A 210 -15.99 13.18 5.52
CA HIS A 210 -14.62 13.53 5.91
C HIS A 210 -13.60 13.32 4.78
N ARG A 211 -13.92 12.56 3.72
CA ARG A 211 -12.99 12.21 2.64
C ARG A 211 -12.30 13.43 1.98
N PRO A 212 -13.00 14.54 1.67
CA PRO A 212 -12.37 15.78 1.19
C PRO A 212 -11.25 16.28 2.10
N ARG A 213 -11.51 16.31 3.42
CA ARG A 213 -10.51 16.75 4.40
C ARG A 213 -9.39 15.73 4.56
N GLN A 214 -9.69 14.43 4.51
CA GLN A 214 -8.71 13.36 4.61
C GLN A 214 -7.70 13.42 3.46
N LEU A 215 -8.16 13.51 2.21
CA LEU A 215 -7.24 13.62 1.06
C LEU A 215 -6.51 14.96 1.05
N SER A 216 -7.13 16.04 1.52
CA SER A 216 -6.47 17.33 1.70
C SER A 216 -5.28 17.25 2.64
N ILE A 217 -5.41 16.57 3.78
CA ILE A 217 -4.30 16.30 4.70
C ILE A 217 -3.18 15.56 3.95
N VAL A 218 -3.51 14.48 3.22
CA VAL A 218 -2.51 13.71 2.47
C VAL A 218 -1.79 14.59 1.44
N SER A 219 -2.52 15.37 0.65
CA SER A 219 -1.94 16.27 -0.36
C SER A 219 -0.98 17.29 0.24
N SER A 220 -1.27 17.85 1.43
CA SER A 220 -0.36 18.77 2.13
C SER A 220 0.95 18.08 2.53
N PHE A 221 0.89 16.82 2.98
CA PHE A 221 2.09 16.04 3.28
C PHE A 221 2.91 15.71 2.03
N LEU A 222 2.26 15.40 0.90
CA LEU A 222 2.97 15.19 -0.37
C LEU A 222 3.63 16.49 -0.85
N ARG A 223 2.93 17.63 -0.80
CA ARG A 223 3.49 18.93 -1.21
C ARG A 223 4.67 19.38 -0.35
N SER A 224 4.74 18.97 0.92
CA SER A 224 5.89 19.30 1.78
C SER A 224 7.22 18.68 1.33
N VAL A 225 7.17 17.64 0.49
CA VAL A 225 8.36 17.06 -0.19
C VAL A 225 8.37 17.34 -1.70
N GLY A 226 7.23 17.73 -2.29
CA GLY A 226 7.08 18.05 -3.70
C GLY A 226 6.99 16.84 -4.64
N CYS A 227 7.20 15.62 -4.13
CA CYS A 227 7.21 14.39 -4.92
C CYS A 227 6.65 13.20 -4.13
N GLY A 228 5.66 12.51 -4.68
CA GLY A 228 5.04 11.37 -4.02
C GLY A 228 3.71 10.92 -4.59
N MET A 229 3.08 9.99 -3.89
CA MET A 229 1.76 9.47 -4.24
C MET A 229 0.93 9.08 -3.02
N VAL A 230 -0.36 8.92 -3.27
CA VAL A 230 -1.32 8.29 -2.35
C VAL A 230 -2.03 7.16 -3.08
N ALA A 231 -2.15 6.01 -2.42
CA ALA A 231 -2.76 4.82 -2.97
C ALA A 231 -3.52 4.03 -1.91
N GLY A 232 -4.58 3.35 -2.32
CA GLY A 232 -5.42 2.52 -1.46
C GLY A 232 -6.90 2.72 -1.75
N ASP A 233 -7.73 2.35 -0.78
CA ASP A 233 -9.19 2.44 -0.87
C ASP A 233 -9.68 3.85 -0.53
N PHE A 234 -10.19 4.55 -1.55
CA PHE A 234 -10.68 5.92 -1.43
C PHE A 234 -12.15 5.97 -1.02
N ASN A 235 -12.88 4.85 -1.05
CA ASN A 235 -14.31 4.78 -0.77
C ASN A 235 -15.14 5.92 -1.43
N PRO A 236 -15.05 6.17 -2.75
CA PRO A 236 -15.75 7.27 -3.41
C PRO A 236 -17.25 6.94 -3.58
N VAL A 237 -18.03 7.12 -2.51
CA VAL A 237 -19.44 6.71 -2.42
C VAL A 237 -20.41 7.90 -2.39
N LEU A 238 -19.92 9.13 -2.57
CA LEU A 238 -20.71 10.36 -2.73
C LEU A 238 -20.29 11.11 -4.00
N ASP A 239 -21.19 11.90 -4.58
CA ASP A 239 -20.92 12.67 -5.81
C ASP A 239 -19.72 13.62 -5.68
N GLU A 240 -19.51 14.19 -4.49
CA GLU A 240 -18.37 15.07 -4.21
C GLU A 240 -17.02 14.35 -4.30
N ASP A 241 -16.99 13.02 -4.18
CA ASP A 241 -15.75 12.23 -4.29
C ASP A 241 -15.25 12.13 -5.74
N ALA A 242 -16.08 12.46 -6.74
CA ALA A 242 -15.70 12.41 -8.14
C ALA A 242 -14.49 13.31 -8.46
N VAL A 243 -14.42 14.47 -7.83
CA VAL A 243 -13.36 15.48 -8.02
C VAL A 243 -12.31 15.47 -6.91
N LEU A 244 -12.32 14.45 -6.04
CA LEU A 244 -11.50 14.42 -4.83
C LEU A 244 -10.00 14.56 -5.14
N ILE A 245 -9.50 13.85 -6.15
CA ILE A 245 -8.10 13.86 -6.56
C ILE A 245 -7.72 15.21 -7.19
N GLU A 246 -8.47 15.67 -8.19
CA GLU A 246 -8.21 16.91 -8.93
C GLU A 246 -8.28 18.15 -8.02
N SER A 247 -9.28 18.22 -7.14
CA SER A 247 -9.43 19.32 -6.16
C SER A 247 -8.24 19.44 -5.19
N ASN A 248 -7.44 18.38 -5.08
CA ASN A 248 -6.21 18.35 -4.31
C ASN A 248 -4.95 18.52 -5.18
N GLY A 249 -5.08 18.91 -6.45
CA GLY A 249 -3.97 19.14 -7.37
C GLY A 249 -3.10 17.90 -7.56
N LEU A 250 -3.71 16.72 -7.49
CA LEU A 250 -3.07 15.43 -7.73
C LEU A 250 -3.53 14.89 -9.08
N THR A 251 -2.73 14.01 -9.69
CA THR A 251 -3.05 13.34 -10.96
C THR A 251 -3.55 11.93 -10.69
N ASP A 252 -4.76 11.58 -11.13
CA ASP A 252 -5.28 10.20 -11.06
C ASP A 252 -4.55 9.33 -12.09
N ALA A 253 -3.79 8.34 -11.62
CA ALA A 253 -2.97 7.49 -12.48
C ALA A 253 -3.82 6.64 -13.45
N TRP A 254 -5.02 6.21 -13.03
CA TRP A 254 -5.91 5.44 -13.89
C TRP A 254 -6.42 6.31 -15.03
N LEU A 255 -6.98 7.48 -14.72
CA LEU A 255 -7.50 8.39 -15.75
C LEU A 255 -6.40 8.92 -16.67
N ALA A 256 -5.17 9.08 -16.18
CA ALA A 256 -4.04 9.51 -16.99
C ALA A 256 -3.61 8.46 -18.05
N LEU A 257 -3.77 7.16 -17.75
CA LEU A 257 -3.30 6.06 -18.61
C LEU A 257 -4.43 5.33 -19.35
N ARG A 258 -5.63 5.30 -18.78
CA ARG A 258 -6.80 4.51 -19.20
C ARG A 258 -8.09 5.35 -19.12
N PRO A 259 -8.16 6.55 -19.76
CA PRO A 259 -9.28 7.48 -19.58
C PRO A 259 -10.65 6.92 -20.01
N GLU A 260 -10.66 5.98 -20.95
CA GLU A 260 -11.89 5.38 -21.50
C GLU A 260 -12.35 4.13 -20.74
N GLU A 261 -11.57 3.64 -19.79
CA GLU A 261 -11.87 2.40 -19.05
C GLU A 261 -12.40 2.74 -17.66
N SER A 262 -13.46 2.04 -17.23
CA SER A 262 -14.12 2.30 -15.95
C SER A 262 -13.19 2.06 -14.75
N GLY A 263 -12.30 1.08 -14.87
CA GLY A 263 -11.32 0.72 -13.84
C GLY A 263 -11.97 0.22 -12.55
N TYR A 264 -13.08 -0.53 -12.64
CA TYR A 264 -13.75 -1.04 -11.45
C TYR A 264 -12.85 -1.96 -10.66
N THR A 265 -12.59 -1.60 -9.41
CA THR A 265 -11.82 -2.41 -8.46
C THR A 265 -12.71 -3.08 -7.44
N TRP A 266 -14.00 -2.74 -7.40
CA TRP A 266 -14.95 -3.34 -6.49
C TRP A 266 -16.29 -3.57 -7.17
N GLY A 267 -16.86 -4.73 -6.89
CA GLY A 267 -18.17 -5.17 -7.33
C GLY A 267 -18.41 -5.33 -8.82
N ALA A 268 -17.35 -5.59 -9.59
CA ALA A 268 -17.45 -5.88 -11.02
C ALA A 268 -18.28 -7.15 -11.33
N ASP A 269 -18.39 -8.09 -10.39
CA ASP A 269 -19.20 -9.30 -10.52
C ASP A 269 -20.70 -9.08 -10.21
N GLY A 270 -21.08 -7.87 -9.78
CA GLY A 270 -22.47 -7.48 -9.51
C GLY A 270 -23.10 -8.16 -8.30
N LYS A 271 -22.32 -8.83 -7.45
CA LYS A 271 -22.84 -9.57 -6.27
C LYS A 271 -23.03 -8.69 -5.04
N GLN A 272 -22.50 -7.47 -5.07
CA GLN A 272 -22.45 -6.57 -3.94
C GLN A 272 -23.71 -5.71 -3.88
N ARG A 273 -23.99 -5.19 -2.67
CA ARG A 273 -25.18 -4.36 -2.41
C ARG A 273 -25.17 -3.03 -3.16
N PHE A 274 -23.99 -2.50 -3.45
CA PHE A 274 -23.81 -1.22 -4.15
C PHE A 274 -23.33 -1.49 -5.59
N PRO A 275 -23.60 -0.56 -6.53
CA PRO A 275 -23.13 -0.70 -7.90
C PRO A 275 -21.59 -0.84 -7.99
N PRO A 276 -21.07 -1.49 -9.05
CA PRO A 276 -19.64 -1.56 -9.31
C PRO A 276 -18.99 -0.18 -9.30
N ASN A 277 -17.80 -0.07 -8.71
CA ASN A 277 -17.12 1.21 -8.56
C ASN A 277 -15.60 1.07 -8.56
N ARG A 278 -14.91 2.14 -8.94
CA ARG A 278 -13.46 2.29 -8.81
C ARG A 278 -13.14 2.84 -7.43
N MET A 279 -13.16 1.95 -6.44
CA MET A 279 -12.96 2.30 -5.04
C MET A 279 -11.49 2.55 -4.72
N ASP A 280 -10.61 1.73 -5.27
CA ASP A 280 -9.18 1.83 -5.10
C ASP A 280 -8.60 2.77 -6.15
N ARG A 281 -7.70 3.66 -5.72
CA ARG A 281 -7.10 4.67 -6.60
C ARG A 281 -5.63 4.87 -6.28
N ILE A 282 -4.90 5.39 -7.27
CA ILE A 282 -3.52 5.85 -7.15
C ILE A 282 -3.47 7.28 -7.69
N ALA A 283 -3.08 8.24 -6.84
CA ALA A 283 -2.97 9.64 -7.21
C ALA A 283 -1.55 10.18 -6.96
N LEU A 284 -1.03 10.93 -7.92
CA LEU A 284 0.39 11.29 -8.04
C LEU A 284 0.62 12.80 -7.88
N LEU A 285 1.79 13.16 -7.34
CA LEU A 285 2.34 14.51 -7.31
C LEU A 285 3.83 14.45 -7.68
N GLY A 286 4.26 15.13 -8.76
CA GLY A 286 5.66 15.13 -9.19
C GLY A 286 6.19 13.75 -9.60
N LEU A 287 5.28 12.82 -9.92
CA LEU A 287 5.56 11.46 -10.39
C LEU A 287 4.78 11.19 -11.66
N LYS A 288 5.36 10.38 -12.54
CA LYS A 288 4.73 9.95 -13.79
C LYS A 288 4.37 8.47 -13.74
N ALA A 289 3.09 8.15 -13.92
CA ALA A 289 2.65 6.78 -14.16
C ALA A 289 3.18 6.28 -15.51
N ARG A 290 3.65 5.03 -15.55
CA ARG A 290 4.17 4.36 -16.75
C ARG A 290 3.26 3.24 -17.22
N GLY A 291 2.62 2.55 -16.28
CA GLY A 291 1.63 1.52 -16.55
C GLY A 291 0.74 1.33 -15.34
N ILE A 292 -0.50 0.94 -15.57
CA ILE A 292 -1.46 0.59 -14.53
C ILE A 292 -2.35 -0.56 -15.02
N GLU A 293 -2.61 -1.50 -14.12
CA GLU A 293 -3.44 -2.67 -14.36
C GLU A 293 -4.26 -3.04 -13.13
N ILE A 294 -5.40 -3.68 -13.37
CA ILE A 294 -6.23 -4.31 -12.35
C ILE A 294 -5.87 -5.78 -12.28
N LEU A 295 -5.60 -6.26 -11.07
CA LEU A 295 -5.36 -7.66 -10.79
C LEU A 295 -6.60 -8.24 -10.11
N GLU A 296 -7.35 -9.04 -10.87
CA GLU A 296 -8.62 -9.60 -10.42
C GLU A 296 -8.42 -10.54 -9.22
N ALA A 297 -9.28 -10.34 -8.21
CA ALA A 297 -9.38 -11.24 -7.07
C ALA A 297 -10.11 -12.51 -7.51
N ARG A 298 -9.42 -13.64 -7.43
CA ARG A 298 -9.91 -14.95 -7.81
C ARG A 298 -10.52 -15.68 -6.62
N GLN A 299 -11.08 -16.87 -6.85
CA GLN A 299 -11.63 -17.69 -5.78
C GLN A 299 -10.54 -18.49 -5.06
N VAL A 300 -10.72 -18.74 -3.77
CA VAL A 300 -9.83 -19.63 -3.01
C VAL A 300 -9.81 -21.02 -3.66
N GLY A 301 -8.62 -21.56 -3.95
CA GLY A 301 -8.43 -22.85 -4.62
C GLY A 301 -8.31 -22.80 -6.15
N GLU A 302 -8.53 -21.65 -6.80
CA GLU A 302 -8.41 -21.54 -8.27
C GLU A 302 -6.96 -21.60 -8.78
N LEU A 303 -5.97 -21.21 -7.96
CA LEU A 303 -4.55 -21.28 -8.35
C LEU A 303 -4.08 -22.73 -8.53
N ASP A 304 -4.56 -23.66 -7.68
CA ASP A 304 -4.24 -25.09 -7.77
C ASP A 304 -4.93 -25.78 -8.97
N GLY A 305 -6.09 -25.29 -9.37
CA GLY A 305 -6.85 -25.80 -10.51
C GLY A 305 -6.18 -25.55 -11.87
N GLN A 306 -5.38 -24.48 -12.01
CA GLN A 306 -4.65 -24.18 -13.24
C GLN A 306 -3.43 -25.08 -13.46
N GLN A 307 -2.88 -25.71 -12.40
CA GLN A 307 -1.77 -26.66 -12.53
C GLN A 307 -2.22 -28.10 -12.84
N ASN A 308 -3.50 -28.43 -12.63
CA ASN A 308 -4.03 -29.80 -12.72
C ASN A 308 -4.90 -30.11 -13.95
N LEU A 309 -4.96 -29.22 -14.96
CA LEU A 309 -5.74 -29.40 -16.20
C LEU A 309 -5.18 -30.45 -17.19
N GLN A 310 -4.50 -31.50 -16.71
CA GLN A 310 -4.09 -32.65 -17.54
C GLN A 310 -4.62 -34.01 -17.08
N SER A 311 -5.54 -34.08 -16.13
CA SER A 311 -6.09 -35.37 -15.69
C SER A 311 -7.61 -35.31 -15.53
N GLU A 312 -8.33 -35.41 -16.65
CA GLU A 312 -9.77 -35.71 -16.63
C GLU A 312 -9.97 -37.19 -16.27
N THR A 313 -10.60 -37.45 -15.12
CA THR A 313 -11.36 -38.69 -14.91
C THR A 313 -12.69 -38.39 -14.26
N ASN A 314 -13.75 -38.74 -15.00
CA ASN A 314 -15.16 -38.65 -14.62
C ASN A 314 -15.47 -39.43 -13.33
N ILE A 315 -16.07 -38.77 -12.33
CA ILE A 315 -16.75 -39.40 -11.19
C ILE A 315 -18.11 -38.70 -11.01
N PRO A 316 -19.22 -39.42 -10.71
CA PRO A 316 -20.57 -38.86 -10.77
C PRO A 316 -20.90 -37.97 -9.56
N GLU A 317 -21.63 -36.89 -9.83
CA GLU A 317 -22.17 -35.90 -8.88
C GLU A 317 -22.94 -36.53 -7.72
N SER A 318 -22.38 -36.43 -6.51
CA SER A 318 -23.17 -36.36 -5.29
C SER A 318 -23.52 -34.90 -5.02
N GLN A 319 -24.79 -34.64 -4.66
CA GLN A 319 -25.31 -33.35 -4.21
C GLN A 319 -24.67 -32.94 -2.88
N GLU A 320 -23.39 -32.61 -2.89
CA GLU A 320 -22.79 -31.73 -1.91
C GLU A 320 -23.15 -30.31 -2.35
N THR A 321 -23.71 -29.52 -1.43
CA THR A 321 -23.80 -28.07 -1.62
C THR A 321 -22.41 -27.56 -1.99
N GLU A 322 -22.24 -27.19 -3.26
CA GLU A 322 -21.03 -26.54 -3.78
C GLU A 322 -20.53 -25.54 -2.73
N PRO A 323 -19.31 -25.69 -2.19
CA PRO A 323 -18.79 -24.75 -1.21
C PRO A 323 -18.84 -23.37 -1.86
N THR A 324 -19.54 -22.43 -1.23
CA THR A 324 -19.70 -21.08 -1.76
C THR A 324 -18.31 -20.56 -2.11
N ALA A 325 -18.07 -20.31 -3.39
CA ALA A 325 -16.79 -19.81 -3.85
C ALA A 325 -16.55 -18.47 -3.16
N ILE A 326 -15.51 -18.40 -2.33
CA ILE A 326 -15.13 -17.19 -1.58
C ILE A 326 -13.95 -16.56 -2.31
N PRO A 327 -14.08 -15.28 -2.73
CA PRO A 327 -12.97 -14.60 -3.39
C PRO A 327 -11.86 -14.29 -2.39
N TRP A 328 -10.65 -14.15 -2.89
CA TRP A 328 -9.49 -13.73 -2.09
C TRP A 328 -9.70 -12.38 -1.43
N SER A 329 -10.45 -11.49 -2.08
CA SER A 329 -10.92 -10.20 -1.56
C SER A 329 -12.15 -9.78 -2.38
N ASP A 330 -13.04 -8.97 -1.80
CA ASP A 330 -14.11 -8.32 -2.55
C ASP A 330 -13.60 -7.12 -3.39
N HIS A 331 -12.34 -6.72 -3.19
CA HIS A 331 -11.61 -5.78 -4.04
C HIS A 331 -10.64 -6.50 -4.99
N HIS A 332 -10.46 -5.96 -6.18
CA HIS A 332 -9.33 -6.23 -7.07
C HIS A 332 -8.13 -5.35 -6.69
N ALA A 333 -6.92 -5.85 -6.91
CA ALA A 333 -5.70 -5.08 -6.69
C ALA A 333 -5.45 -4.09 -7.84
N LEU A 334 -4.71 -3.02 -7.55
CA LEU A 334 -4.09 -2.18 -8.57
C LEU A 334 -2.57 -2.37 -8.55
N LEU A 335 -1.99 -2.63 -9.71
CA LEU A 335 -0.55 -2.59 -9.93
C LEU A 335 -0.19 -1.38 -10.79
N CYS A 336 0.75 -0.57 -10.34
CA CYS A 336 1.17 0.65 -11.03
C CYS A 336 2.68 0.75 -11.08
N SER A 337 3.23 0.89 -12.29
CA SER A 337 4.62 1.29 -12.49
C SER A 337 4.71 2.81 -12.62
N PHE A 338 5.72 3.40 -12.00
CA PHE A 338 5.88 4.86 -11.95
C PHE A 338 7.36 5.25 -11.87
N ALA A 339 7.65 6.49 -12.23
CA ALA A 339 8.97 7.08 -12.18
C ALA A 339 8.92 8.54 -11.73
N LEU A 340 10.07 9.08 -11.37
CA LEU A 340 10.23 10.53 -11.23
C LEU A 340 9.91 11.22 -12.56
N GLU A 341 9.30 12.40 -12.48
CA GLU A 341 9.23 13.30 -13.63
C GLU A 341 10.65 13.80 -13.95
N GLY A 342 11.06 13.64 -15.21
CA GLY A 342 12.39 14.01 -15.70
C GLY A 342 12.46 15.43 -16.20
#